data_AF-A0A846CUK6-F1
#
_entry.id   AF-A0A846CUK6-F1
#
_cell.length_a   1.000
_cell.length_b   1.000
_cell.length_c   1.000
_cell.angle_alpha   90.00
_cell.angle_beta   90.00
_cell.angle_gamma   90.00
#
_symmetry.space_group_name_H-M   'P 1'
#
loop_
_entity.id
_entity.type
_entity.pdbx_description
1 polymer ?
#
loop_
_entity_poly.entity_id
_entity_poly.type
_entity_poly.pdbx_seq_one_letter_code
_entity_poly.pdbx_strand_id
1 'polypeptide(L)'
;PLPAEVPSLGLGDRLAAVVARFSVEHRQSHRMVKSLLATKFSVQLSRGSINRLRHQVSEAVAAPVEQAQQYVQGQGFVHSDETSFSQGNGDGLLYMFQG
;
A
#
# COMPACT_ATOMS: atom_id res chain seq x y z
N PRO A 1 1.95 17.22 4.26
CA PRO A 1 0.98 17.40 3.16
C PRO A 1 0.98 16.12 2.34
N LEU A 2 -0.16 15.71 1.78
CA LEU A 2 -0.19 14.54 0.89
C LEU A 2 0.47 14.89 -0.46
N PRO A 3 1.13 13.94 -1.12
CA PRO A 3 1.59 14.11 -2.50
C PRO A 3 0.42 14.54 -3.40
N ALA A 4 0.69 15.41 -4.38
CA ALA A 4 -0.35 15.96 -5.27
C ALA A 4 -1.03 14.88 -6.12
N GLU A 5 -0.37 13.73 -6.27
CA GLU A 5 -0.81 12.55 -7.00
C GLU A 5 -1.87 11.76 -6.23
N VAL A 6 -2.11 12.04 -4.95
CA VAL A 6 -3.16 11.37 -4.15
C VAL A 6 -4.51 11.99 -4.50
N PRO A 7 -5.43 11.24 -5.17
CA PRO A 7 -6.74 11.77 -5.52
C PRO A 7 -7.50 12.16 -4.27
N SER A 8 -8.36 13.17 -4.32
CA SER A 8 -9.23 13.46 -3.17
C SER A 8 -10.33 12.40 -3.06
N LEU A 9 -10.19 11.43 -2.15
CA LEU A 9 -10.95 10.17 -2.12
C LEU A 9 -12.45 10.30 -1.73
N GLY A 10 -13.03 11.51 -1.69
CA GLY A 10 -14.43 11.76 -1.27
C GLY A 10 -14.71 11.52 0.23
N LEU A 11 -13.77 10.88 0.92
CA LEU A 11 -13.71 10.69 2.35
C LEU A 11 -12.38 11.32 2.78
N GLY A 12 -12.44 12.62 3.14
CA GLY A 12 -11.34 13.61 3.08
C GLY A 12 -9.91 13.09 3.19
N ASP A 13 -9.02 13.62 2.35
CA ASP A 13 -7.65 13.13 2.06
C ASP A 13 -6.86 12.69 3.30
N ARG A 14 -7.05 13.37 4.43
CA ARG A 14 -6.46 13.02 5.73
C ARG A 14 -6.79 11.59 6.18
N LEU A 15 -8.01 11.12 5.98
CA LEU A 15 -8.41 9.76 6.36
C LEU A 15 -7.76 8.71 5.45
N ALA A 16 -7.63 9.00 4.16
CA ALA A 16 -6.87 8.14 3.25
C ALA A 16 -5.39 8.09 3.65
N ALA A 17 -4.79 9.22 4.06
CA ALA A 17 -3.43 9.27 4.59
C ALA A 17 -3.24 8.36 5.81
N VAL A 18 -4.17 8.44 6.77
CA VAL A 18 -4.14 7.63 8.00
C VAL A 18 -4.26 6.14 7.66
N VAL A 19 -5.18 5.78 6.76
CA VAL A 19 -5.35 4.39 6.28
C VAL A 19 -4.08 3.90 5.58
N ALA A 20 -3.48 4.71 4.72
CA ALA A 20 -2.24 4.39 4.04
C ALA A 20 -1.11 4.13 5.04
N ARG A 21 -0.95 5.02 6.02
CA ARG A 21 0.08 4.92 7.05
C ARG A 21 -0.05 3.66 7.89
N PHE A 22 -1.26 3.34 8.35
CA PHE A 22 -1.48 2.08 9.09
C PHE A 22 -1.26 0.84 8.23
N SER A 23 -1.61 0.90 6.94
CA SER A 23 -1.50 -0.25 6.04
C SER A 23 -0.07 -0.53 5.59
N VAL A 24 0.74 0.52 5.36
CA VAL A 24 2.07 0.42 4.75
C VAL A 24 3.15 0.46 5.82
N GLU A 25 3.26 1.57 6.55
CA GLU A 25 4.32 1.78 7.57
C GLU A 25 4.15 0.81 8.75
N HIS A 26 2.91 0.65 9.23
CA HIS A 26 2.62 -0.19 10.38
C HIS A 26 2.18 -1.62 10.00
N ARG A 27 2.11 -1.96 8.71
CA ARG A 27 1.73 -3.29 8.18
C ARG A 27 0.46 -3.89 8.79
N GLN A 28 -0.50 -3.05 9.16
CA GLN A 28 -1.72 -3.48 9.84
C GLN A 28 -2.69 -4.17 8.88
N SER A 29 -3.35 -5.24 9.33
CA SER A 29 -4.40 -5.91 8.53
C SER A 29 -5.64 -5.03 8.37
N HIS A 30 -6.49 -5.33 7.39
CA HIS A 30 -7.78 -4.62 7.19
C HIS A 30 -8.64 -4.53 8.46
N ARG A 31 -8.63 -5.59 9.28
CA ARG A 31 -9.39 -5.63 10.54
C ARG A 31 -8.77 -4.71 11.60
N MET A 32 -7.45 -4.66 11.66
CA MET A 32 -6.72 -3.80 12.60
C MET A 32 -6.87 -2.33 12.24
N VAL A 33 -6.76 -1.96 10.95
CA VAL A 33 -7.02 -0.59 10.48
C VAL A 33 -8.43 -0.17 10.84
N LYS A 34 -9.44 -1.04 10.63
CA LYS A 34 -10.82 -0.78 11.06
C LYS A 34 -10.92 -0.50 12.55
N SER A 35 -10.31 -1.35 13.38
CA SER A 35 -10.34 -1.23 14.84
C SER A 35 -9.67 0.07 15.31
N LEU A 36 -8.50 0.42 14.73
CA LEU A 36 -7.77 1.63 15.05
C LEU A 36 -8.55 2.89 14.68
N LEU A 37 -9.19 2.92 13.52
CA LEU A 37 -10.05 4.03 13.11
C LEU A 37 -11.25 4.23 14.05
N ALA A 38 -11.89 3.14 14.45
CA ALA A 38 -13.01 3.20 15.40
C ALA A 38 -12.56 3.64 16.81
N THR A 39 -11.41 3.17 17.28
CA THR A 39 -10.95 3.40 18.66
C THR A 39 -10.21 4.71 18.86
N LYS A 40 -9.42 5.18 17.87
CA LYS A 40 -8.60 6.40 17.99
C LYS A 40 -9.23 7.63 17.34
N PHE A 41 -10.07 7.42 16.33
CA PHE A 41 -10.65 8.52 15.56
C PHE A 41 -12.19 8.54 15.60
N SER A 42 -12.81 7.59 16.31
CA SER A 42 -14.28 7.41 16.35
C SER A 42 -14.92 7.30 14.96
N VAL A 43 -14.15 6.90 13.95
CA VAL A 43 -14.62 6.74 12.56
C VAL A 43 -14.98 5.28 12.31
N GLN A 44 -16.26 5.05 11.98
CA GLN A 44 -16.76 3.72 11.62
C GLN A 44 -16.73 3.54 10.11
N LEU A 45 -15.77 2.76 9.61
CA LEU A 45 -15.71 2.36 8.21
C LEU A 45 -16.08 0.89 8.02
N SER A 46 -16.76 0.60 6.91
CA SER A 46 -16.93 -0.77 6.47
C SER A 46 -15.59 -1.34 5.97
N ARG A 47 -15.46 -2.67 5.98
CA ARG A 47 -14.30 -3.36 5.38
C ARG A 47 -14.14 -3.00 3.89
N GLY A 48 -15.25 -2.85 3.17
CA GLY A 48 -15.24 -2.45 1.76
C GLY A 48 -14.70 -1.04 1.57
N SER A 49 -15.04 -0.10 2.45
CA SER A 49 -14.48 1.27 2.40
C SER A 49 -12.98 1.28 2.67
N ILE A 50 -12.49 0.50 3.64
CA ILE A 50 -11.04 0.38 3.89
C ILE A 50 -10.33 -0.23 2.67
N ASN A 51 -10.91 -1.26 2.06
CA ASN A 51 -10.34 -1.88 0.86
C ASN A 51 -10.26 -0.90 -0.31
N ARG A 52 -11.33 -0.14 -0.56
CA ARG A 52 -11.37 0.91 -1.60
C ARG A 52 -10.31 1.98 -1.36
N LEU A 53 -10.21 2.50 -0.13
CA LEU A 53 -9.19 3.51 0.22
C LEU A 53 -7.77 3.00 -0.03
N ARG A 54 -7.48 1.73 0.32
CA ARG A 54 -6.17 1.12 0.04
C ARG A 54 -5.91 0.97 -1.45
N HIS A 55 -6.91 0.57 -2.23
CA HIS A 55 -6.79 0.44 -3.68
C HIS A 55 -6.49 1.79 -4.34
N GLN A 56 -7.25 2.82 -3.98
CA GLN A 56 -7.08 4.18 -4.49
C GLN A 56 -5.70 4.76 -4.13
N VAL A 57 -5.21 4.51 -2.90
CA VAL A 57 -3.83 4.88 -2.52
C VAL A 57 -2.80 4.10 -3.34
N SER A 58 -3.04 2.81 -3.61
CA SER A 58 -2.16 2.00 -4.45
C SER A 58 -2.12 2.51 -5.90
N GLU A 59 -3.27 2.91 -6.47
CA GLU A 59 -3.35 3.52 -7.79
C GLU A 59 -2.63 4.87 -7.84
N ALA A 60 -2.78 5.70 -6.80
CA ALA A 60 -2.11 7.00 -6.71
C ALA A 60 -0.58 6.91 -6.78
N VAL A 61 -0.01 5.85 -6.19
CA VAL A 61 1.45 5.63 -6.18
C VAL A 61 1.93 4.71 -7.31
N ALA A 62 1.04 4.24 -8.19
CA ALA A 62 1.41 3.29 -9.25
C ALA A 62 2.45 3.87 -10.20
N ALA A 63 2.25 5.10 -10.68
CA ALA A 63 3.18 5.77 -11.59
C ALA A 63 4.60 5.97 -10.99
N PRO A 64 4.78 6.53 -9.78
CA PRO A 64 6.12 6.65 -9.20
C PRO A 64 6.76 5.28 -8.86
N VAL A 65 5.96 4.25 -8.55
CA VAL A 65 6.47 2.88 -8.37
C VAL A 65 6.99 2.30 -9.69
N GLU A 66 6.26 2.48 -10.79
CA GLU A 66 6.68 2.03 -12.11
C GLU A 66 7.99 2.72 -12.55
N GLN A 67 8.09 4.04 -12.35
CA GLN A 67 9.32 4.79 -12.64
C GLN A 67 10.51 4.30 -11.81
N ALA A 68 10.30 4.05 -10.52
CA ALA A 68 11.33 3.49 -9.65
C ALA A 68 11.75 2.08 -10.10
N GLN A 69 10.80 1.24 -10.52
CA GLN A 69 11.07 -0.10 -11.04
C GLN A 69 11.93 -0.04 -12.32
N GLN A 70 11.55 0.81 -13.27
CA GLN A 70 12.32 1.03 -14.50
C GLN A 70 13.74 1.54 -14.21
N TYR A 71 13.86 2.49 -13.27
CA TYR A 71 15.15 3.02 -12.84
C TYR A 71 16.06 1.92 -12.26
N VAL A 72 15.53 1.07 -11.37
CA VAL A 72 16.28 -0.03 -10.75
C VAL A 72 16.69 -1.08 -11.79
N GLN A 73 15.81 -1.43 -12.72
CA GLN A 73 16.12 -2.37 -13.82
C GLN A 73 17.23 -1.85 -14.75
N GLY A 74 17.34 -0.52 -14.90
CA GLY A 74 18.39 0.11 -15.70
C GLY A 74 19.75 0.23 -15.01
N GLN A 75 19.88 -0.11 -13.72
CA GLN A 75 21.17 -0.02 -13.01
C GLN A 75 22.05 -1.23 -13.32
N GLY A 76 23.33 -0.97 -13.67
CA GLY A 76 24.32 -2.01 -13.98
C GLY A 76 24.81 -2.83 -12.78
N PHE A 77 24.36 -2.51 -11.56
CA PHE A 77 24.57 -3.28 -10.35
C PHE A 77 23.28 -3.29 -9.53
N VAL A 78 22.67 -4.46 -9.39
CA VAL A 78 21.49 -4.66 -8.55
C VAL A 78 21.96 -5.10 -7.16
N HIS A 79 21.98 -4.18 -6.21
CA HIS A 79 22.07 -4.53 -4.78
C HIS A 79 20.70 -5.02 -4.32
N SER A 80 20.39 -6.30 -4.61
CA SER A 80 19.15 -6.93 -4.21
C SER A 80 19.24 -7.34 -2.73
N ASP A 81 18.53 -6.62 -1.86
CA ASP A 81 18.24 -7.10 -0.50
C ASP A 81 16.98 -7.97 -0.57
N GLU A 82 17.14 -9.27 -0.33
CA GLU A 82 16.07 -10.24 -0.54
C GLU A 82 14.94 -10.02 0.47
N THR A 83 13.77 -9.61 -0.02
CA THR A 83 12.55 -9.47 0.78
C THR A 83 11.47 -10.40 0.25
N SER A 84 11.32 -11.56 0.90
CA SER A 84 10.27 -12.53 0.55
C SER A 84 8.90 -12.06 1.07
N PHE A 85 7.84 -12.30 0.29
CA PHE A 85 6.46 -12.07 0.70
C PHE A 85 5.61 -13.33 0.43
N SER A 86 4.84 -13.78 1.43
CA SER A 86 3.91 -14.90 1.27
C SER A 86 2.70 -14.46 0.46
N GLN A 87 2.62 -14.89 -0.81
CA GLN A 87 1.45 -14.71 -1.64
C GLN A 87 0.47 -15.87 -1.34
N GLY A 88 -0.62 -15.58 -0.62
CA GLY A 88 -1.62 -16.57 -0.28
C GLY A 88 -2.42 -17.00 -1.49
N ASN A 89 -1.96 -18.05 -2.17
CA ASN A 89 -2.74 -19.15 -2.77
C ASN A 89 -1.80 -20.07 -3.55
N GLY A 90 -1.53 -21.26 -3.00
CA GLY A 90 -0.73 -22.30 -3.65
C GLY A 90 0.71 -22.34 -3.15
N ASP A 91 1.18 -23.55 -2.88
CA ASP A 91 2.46 -23.83 -2.24
C ASP A 91 3.63 -23.34 -3.11
N GLY A 92 4.23 -22.20 -2.75
CA GLY A 92 5.41 -21.69 -3.44
C GLY A 92 5.75 -20.25 -3.05
N LEU A 93 6.97 -20.04 -2.56
CA LEU A 93 7.60 -18.71 -2.63
C LEU A 93 7.77 -18.40 -4.12
N LEU A 94 7.07 -17.39 -4.62
CA LEU A 94 7.30 -16.89 -5.97
C LEU A 94 8.62 -16.14 -5.97
N TYR A 95 9.68 -16.86 -6.36
CA TYR A 95 10.95 -16.25 -6.74
C TYR A 95 10.69 -15.40 -7.98
N MET A 96 10.67 -14.07 -7.84
CA MET A 96 10.81 -13.19 -9.00
C MET A 96 12.28 -13.22 -9.47
N PHE A 97 12.64 -14.31 -10.14
CA PHE A 97 13.74 -14.34 -11.08
C PHE A 97 13.15 -14.14 -12.47
N GLN A 98 13.49 -13.04 -13.14
CA GLN A 98 13.51 -13.06 -14.60
C GLN A 98 14.64 -12.19 -15.12
N GLY A 99 15.61 -12.87 -15.76
CA GLY A 99 16.37 -12.46 -16.93
C GLY A 99 17.19 -11.20 -16.84
#